data_AF-A0A562QBG7-F1
#
_entry.id   AF-A0A562QBG7-F1
#
_cell.length_a   1.000
_cell.length_b   1.000
_cell.length_c   1.000
_cell.angle_alpha   90.00
_cell.angle_beta   90.00
_cell.angle_gamma   90.00
#
_symmetry.space_group_name_H-M   'P 1'
#
loop_
_entity.id
_entity.type
_entity.pdbx_description
1 polymer ?
#
loop_
_entity_poly.entity_id
_entity_poly.type
_entity_poly.pdbx_seq_one_letter_code
_entity_poly.pdbx_strand_id
1 'polypeptide(L)' 'MLAEQGIYFIYTVKPNDTLYGIATKLESTIEEIEQLNGLYPPFTDPGLIFLGQELIVPKRDG' A
#
# COMPACT_ATOMS: atom_id res chain seq x y z
N MET A 1 12.94 -19.08 2.84
CA MET A 1 12.07 -17.89 3.02
C MET A 1 11.16 -17.89 1.81
N LEU A 2 10.02 -18.58 1.91
CA LEU A 2 9.09 -18.72 0.78
C LEU A 2 8.33 -17.40 0.71
N ALA A 3 8.47 -16.67 -0.40
CA ALA A 3 7.57 -15.56 -0.70
C ALA A 3 6.17 -16.19 -0.84
N GLU A 4 5.28 -15.90 0.10
CA GLU A 4 3.86 -16.14 -0.13
C GLU A 4 3.50 -15.33 -1.37
N GLN A 5 3.18 -16.02 -2.47
CA GLN A 5 2.80 -15.34 -3.70
C GLN A 5 1.43 -14.71 -3.49
N GLY A 6 1.42 -13.43 -3.09
CA GLY A 6 0.23 -12.60 -3.01
C GLY A 6 -0.12 -12.00 -4.37
N ILE A 7 -1.41 -11.75 -4.60
CA ILE A 7 -1.85 -10.95 -5.75
C ILE A 7 -1.53 -9.49 -5.45
N TYR A 8 -0.80 -8.82 -6.34
CA TYR A 8 -0.49 -7.40 -6.22
C TYR A 8 -1.41 -6.57 -7.12
N PHE A 9 -1.98 -5.51 -6.57
CA PHE A 9 -2.77 -4.53 -7.30
C PHE A 9 -2.02 -3.22 -7.43
N ILE A 10 -2.16 -2.57 -8.58
CA ILE A 10 -1.79 -1.15 -8.72
C ILE A 10 -3.05 -0.35 -8.40
N TYR A 11 -2.99 0.44 -7.33
CA TYR A 11 -4.08 1.29 -6.88
C TYR A 11 -3.72 2.76 -7.08
N THR A 12 -4.53 3.48 -7.85
CA THR A 12 -4.39 4.94 -7.99
C THR A 12 -5.15 5.64 -6.87
N VAL A 13 -4.44 6.41 -6.05
CA VAL A 13 -4.98 7.16 -4.90
C VAL A 13 -6.02 8.18 -5.37
N LYS A 14 -7.21 8.14 -4.75
CA LYS A 14 -8.35 9.01 -5.06
C LYS A 14 -8.53 10.09 -3.99
N PRO A 15 -9.31 11.16 -4.30
CA PRO A 15 -9.69 12.15 -3.29
C PRO A 15 -10.30 11.50 -2.05
N ASN A 16 -9.81 11.90 -0.88
CA ASN A 16 -10.18 11.39 0.45
C ASN A 16 -9.74 9.95 0.77
N ASP A 17 -8.93 9.32 -0.07
CA ASP A 17 -8.30 8.06 0.31
C ASP A 17 -7.29 8.29 1.44
N THR A 18 -7.20 7.31 2.32
CA THR A 18 -6.15 7.20 3.33
C THR A 18 -5.46 5.85 3.15
N LEU A 19 -4.19 5.76 3.55
CA LEU A 19 -3.44 4.51 3.44
C LEU A 19 -4.13 3.36 4.19
N TYR A 20 -4.71 3.65 5.36
CA TYR A 20 -5.53 2.71 6.13
C TYR A 20 -6.76 2.23 5.36
N GLY A 21 -7.50 3.14 4.71
CA GLY A 21 -8.69 2.80 3.94
C GLY A 21 -8.37 1.92 2.73
N ILE A 22 -7.27 2.22 2.04
CA ILE A 22 -6.77 1.41 0.92
C ILE A 22 -6.37 0.02 1.40
N ALA A 23 -5.59 -0.07 2.49
CA ALA A 23 -5.16 -1.34 3.07
C ALA A 23 -6.36 -2.22 3.45
N THR A 24 -7.33 -1.64 4.16
CA THR A 24 -8.55 -2.34 4.58
C THR A 24 -9.34 -2.86 3.39
N LYS A 25 -9.49 -2.04 2.33
CA LYS A 25 -10.27 -2.40 1.13
C LYS A 25 -9.66 -3.57 0.35
N LEU A 26 -8.34 -3.70 0.38
CA LEU A 26 -7.59 -4.71 -0.37
C LEU A 26 -7.09 -5.85 0.51
N GLU A 27 -7.61 -5.98 1.74
CA GLU A 27 -7.24 -7.04 2.68
C GLU A 27 -5.71 -7.09 2.88
N SER A 28 -5.12 -5.90 3.04
CA SER A 28 -3.69 -5.63 3.15
C SER A 28 -3.35 -4.95 4.47
N THR A 29 -2.06 -4.76 4.75
CA THR A 29 -1.59 -3.99 5.90
C THR A 29 -0.91 -2.69 5.47
N ILE A 30 -0.96 -1.67 6.33
CA ILE A 30 -0.26 -0.40 6.08
C ILE A 30 1.24 -0.65 5.89
N GLU A 31 1.84 -1.45 6.79
CA GLU A 31 3.28 -1.73 6.78
C GLU A 31 3.74 -2.38 5.46
N GLU A 32 2.98 -3.34 4.93
CA GLU A 32 3.30 -3.97 3.63
C GLU A 32 3.23 -2.95 2.49
N ILE A 33 2.21 -2.08 2.46
CA ILE A 33 2.09 -1.04 1.44
C ILE A 33 3.24 -0.02 1.56
N GLU A 34 3.60 0.38 2.78
CA GLU A 34 4.70 1.32 3.01
C GLU A 34 6.03 0.74 2.53
N GLN A 35 6.34 -0.51 2.87
CA GLN A 35 7.57 -1.17 2.46
C GLN A 35 7.65 -1.31 0.94
N LEU A 36 6.56 -1.71 0.27
CA LEU A 36 6.53 -1.94 -1.18
C LEU A 36 6.63 -0.64 -2.00
N ASN A 37 6.16 0.48 -1.44
CA ASN A 37 6.14 1.76 -2.14
C ASN A 37 7.18 2.76 -1.64
N GLY A 38 8.05 2.36 -0.71
CA GLY A 38 9.07 3.24 -0.14
C GLY A 38 8.48 4.37 0.70
N LEU A 39 7.30 4.17 1.30
CA LEU A 39 6.58 5.22 2.06
C LEU A 39 7.10 5.36 3.50
N TYR A 40 8.42 5.43 3.67
CA TYR A 40 9.06 5.51 4.98
C TYR A 40 10.36 6.35 4.94
N PRO A 41 10.82 6.86 6.09
CA PRO A 41 12.06 7.61 6.18
C PRO A 41 13.27 6.81 5.67
N PRO A 42 14.23 7.45 4.99
CA PRO A 42 14.40 8.90 4.84
C PRO A 42 13.73 9.51 3.60
N PHE A 43 12.98 8.72 2.81
CA PHE A 43 12.51 9.16 1.49
C PHE A 43 11.19 9.93 1.55
N THR A 44 10.32 9.62 2.50
CA THR A 44 9.06 10.34 2.74
C THR A 44 8.64 10.22 4.20
N ASP A 45 7.70 11.07 4.61
CA ASP A 45 6.96 10.89 5.85
C ASP A 45 6.16 9.58 5.80
N PRO A 46 6.19 8.76 6.88
CA PRO A 46 5.44 7.51 6.95
C PRO A 46 3.97 7.71 6.59
N GLY A 47 3.49 6.87 5.68
CA GLY A 47 2.09 6.84 5.27
C GLY A 47 1.57 8.05 4.48
N LEU A 48 2.45 8.98 4.09
CA LEU A 48 2.08 10.10 3.23
C LEU A 48 1.80 9.61 1.80
N ILE A 49 0.61 9.92 1.29
CA ILE A 49 0.17 9.56 -0.07
C ILE A 49 -0.43 10.78 -0.77
N PHE A 50 -0.27 10.84 -2.10
CA PHE A 50 -0.74 11.95 -2.94
C PHE A 50 -1.83 11.51 -3.90
N LEU A 51 -2.73 12.44 -4.24
CA LEU A 51 -3.77 12.18 -5.24
C LEU A 51 -3.16 11.79 -6.59
N GLY A 52 -3.67 10.73 -7.21
CA GLY A 52 -3.14 10.20 -8.46
C GLY A 52 -1.87 9.36 -8.32
N GLN A 53 -1.29 9.25 -7.12
CA GLN A 53 -0.16 8.35 -6.87
C GLN A 53 -0.59 6.90 -7.10
N GLU A 54 0.26 6.14 -7.78
CA GLU A 54 0.08 4.69 -7.93
C GLU A 54 0.77 3.97 -6.79
N LEU A 55 0.04 3.09 -6.12
CA LEU A 55 0.52 2.27 -5.02
C LEU A 55 0.43 0.79 -5.38
N ILE A 56 1.49 0.05 -5.10
CA ILE A 56 1.50 -1.40 -5.10
C ILE A 56 0.88 -1.87 -3.78
N VAL A 57 -0.25 -2.57 -3.86
CA VAL A 57 -0.96 -3.08 -2.68
C VAL A 57 -1.08 -4.60 -2.78
N PRO A 58 -0.48 -5.36 -1.85
CA PRO A 58 -0.61 -6.81 -1.83
C PRO A 58 -1.97 -7.18 -1.22
N LYS A 59 -2.68 -8.09 -1.87
CA LYS A 59 -3.84 -8.77 -1.28
C LYS A 59 -3.40 -10.10 -0.71
N ARG A 60 -3.66 -10.33 0.57
CA ARG A 60 -3.47 -11.64 1.19
C ARG A 60 -4.69 -12.50 0.87
N ASP A 61 -4.48 -13.65 0.23
CA ASP A 61 -5.50 -14.70 0.22
C ASP A 61 -5.48 -15.33 1.62
N GLY A 62 -6.63 -15.36 2.29
CA GLY A 62 -6.79 -15.87 3.66
C GLY A 62 -6.56 -17.37 3.79
#